data_AF-A0A524GC54-F1
#
_entry.id   AF-A0A524GC54-F1
#
_cell.length_a   1.000
_cell.length_b   1.000
_cell.length_c   1.000
_cell.angle_alpha   90.00
_cell.angle_beta   90.00
_cell.angle_gamma   90.00
#
_symmetry.space_group_name_H-M   'P 1'
#
loop_
_entity.id
_entity.type
_entity.pdbx_description
1 polymer ?
#
loop_
_entity_poly.entity_id
_entity_poly.type
_entity_poly.pdbx_seq_one_letter_code
_entity_poly.pdbx_strand_id
1 'polypeptide(L)'
;LQWGVSKVSERECRSIYSALRDIKSEEVPAFHFFARMTYSELIAVIGELEPVLFSSGRVLREPDDPELDIFFIISGLVRETVNYHSDTGELKQFIATLAENMFFGDIYPFEEETLSPSRVETITDVQLLRFSTPDIMRVCRKYPNIGFLIMELCQTRHGSESRRYAYLVRAATRYQLQTKVTLEIFPDEKNKSPLVLKCITDNVSQGGACLNLGEKYWSGSSANLVGKKAKMLVNVPKASLSFEVTGSIMWKKEVSYDETTHVLVGIQFTQISEDDFNFLKKYCYVGDGEQDMIFGLWESYVKK
;
A
#
# COMPACT_ATOMS: atom_id res chain seq x y z
N LEU A 1 23.45 3.14 17.02
CA LEU A 1 22.45 2.56 17.93
C LEU A 1 22.24 1.12 17.49
N GLN A 2 22.70 0.16 18.29
CA GLN A 2 22.58 -1.26 17.97
C GLN A 2 21.29 -1.75 18.63
N TRP A 3 20.24 -1.97 17.82
CA TRP A 3 18.94 -2.41 18.30
C TRP A 3 19.08 -3.81 18.93
N GLY A 4 18.73 -3.92 20.22
CA GLY A 4 18.75 -5.17 20.98
C GLY A 4 17.33 -5.67 21.18
N VAL A 5 16.96 -6.73 20.45
CA VAL A 5 15.64 -7.35 20.49
C VAL A 5 15.50 -8.27 21.70
N SER A 6 14.47 -8.04 22.53
CA SER A 6 14.10 -8.88 23.66
C SER A 6 13.16 -10.01 23.25
N LYS A 7 13.28 -11.20 23.89
CA LYS A 7 12.46 -12.37 23.57
C LYS A 7 10.99 -12.15 23.97
N VAL A 8 10.14 -12.01 22.98
CA VAL A 8 8.70 -11.85 23.13
C VAL A 8 8.07 -13.18 23.60
N SER A 9 7.15 -13.11 24.54
CA SER A 9 6.47 -14.26 25.16
C SER A 9 5.39 -14.87 24.27
N GLU A 10 5.05 -16.16 24.47
CA GLU A 10 3.93 -16.81 23.74
C GLU A 10 2.62 -16.03 23.88
N ARG A 11 2.43 -15.36 25.02
CA ARG A 11 1.28 -14.49 25.28
C ARG A 11 1.26 -13.29 24.34
N GLU A 12 2.40 -12.65 24.09
CA GLU A 12 2.50 -11.53 23.16
C GLU A 12 2.31 -11.99 21.72
N CYS A 13 2.84 -13.16 21.33
CA CYS A 13 2.58 -13.74 19.99
C CYS A 13 1.08 -13.98 19.75
N ARG A 14 0.36 -14.47 20.77
CA ARG A 14 -1.09 -14.67 20.69
C ARG A 14 -1.86 -13.35 20.65
N SER A 15 -1.38 -12.33 21.36
CA SER A 15 -1.94 -10.97 21.26
C SER A 15 -1.77 -10.40 19.85
N ILE A 16 -0.58 -10.57 19.25
CA ILE A 16 -0.34 -10.11 17.87
C ILE A 16 -1.17 -10.92 16.88
N TYR A 17 -1.30 -12.24 17.05
CA TYR A 17 -2.20 -13.07 16.25
C TYR A 17 -3.66 -12.59 16.32
N SER A 18 -4.14 -12.25 17.52
CA SER A 18 -5.48 -11.68 17.71
C SER A 18 -5.62 -10.34 17.01
N ALA A 19 -4.61 -9.47 17.11
CA ALA A 19 -4.64 -8.17 16.46
C ALA A 19 -4.64 -8.30 14.92
N LEU A 20 -3.85 -9.22 14.34
CA LEU A 20 -3.87 -9.52 12.90
C LEU A 20 -5.25 -9.96 12.40
N ARG A 21 -5.99 -10.71 13.23
CA ARG A 21 -7.35 -11.20 12.95
C ARG A 21 -8.41 -10.09 12.93
N ASP A 22 -8.14 -8.99 13.65
CA ASP A 22 -9.04 -7.84 13.79
C ASP A 22 -8.81 -6.78 12.69
N ILE A 23 -7.68 -6.86 11.98
CA ILE A 23 -7.38 -6.00 10.83
C ILE A 23 -8.41 -6.27 9.72
N LYS A 24 -9.32 -5.31 9.52
CA LYS A 24 -10.21 -5.26 8.36
C LYS A 24 -9.46 -4.69 7.16
N SER A 25 -8.62 -5.48 6.52
CA SER A 25 -7.88 -5.04 5.35
C SER A 25 -8.02 -6.04 4.20
N GLU A 26 -9.21 -6.07 3.61
CA GLU A 26 -9.41 -6.66 2.28
C GLU A 26 -8.60 -5.92 1.20
N GLU A 27 -8.04 -4.75 1.53
CA GLU A 27 -7.33 -3.88 0.59
C GLU A 27 -5.81 -4.09 0.51
N VAL A 28 -5.20 -4.81 1.47
CA VAL A 28 -3.75 -5.07 1.51
C VAL A 28 -3.49 -6.58 1.41
N PRO A 29 -3.06 -7.09 0.23
CA PRO A 29 -2.92 -8.53 -0.01
C PRO A 29 -2.00 -9.25 0.98
N ALA A 30 -0.90 -8.62 1.41
CA ALA A 30 0.02 -9.21 2.38
C ALA A 30 -0.67 -9.43 3.74
N PHE A 31 -1.46 -8.47 4.22
CA PHE A 31 -2.20 -8.62 5.48
C PHE A 31 -3.28 -9.69 5.37
N HIS A 32 -4.04 -9.69 4.27
CA HIS A 32 -5.03 -10.72 4.03
C HIS A 32 -4.42 -12.14 4.00
N PHE A 33 -3.22 -12.29 3.43
CA PHE A 33 -2.46 -13.54 3.44
C PHE A 33 -2.16 -14.03 4.86
N PHE A 34 -1.59 -13.18 5.73
CA PHE A 34 -1.26 -13.57 7.10
C PHE A 34 -2.49 -13.72 8.02
N ALA A 35 -3.50 -12.84 7.88
CA ALA A 35 -4.69 -12.81 8.73
C ALA A 35 -5.59 -14.05 8.55
N ARG A 36 -5.51 -14.73 7.40
CA ARG A 36 -6.27 -15.95 7.12
C ARG A 36 -5.61 -17.24 7.57
N MET A 37 -4.40 -17.16 8.15
CA MET A 37 -3.72 -18.31 8.71
C MET A 37 -4.27 -18.67 10.09
N THR A 38 -4.34 -19.96 10.38
CA THR A 38 -4.39 -20.43 11.77
C THR A 38 -3.09 -20.04 12.48
N TYR A 39 -3.11 -20.03 13.82
CA TYR A 39 -1.90 -19.72 14.58
C TYR A 39 -0.72 -20.64 14.22
N SER A 40 -0.95 -21.96 14.10
CA SER A 40 0.11 -22.93 13.75
C SER A 40 0.67 -22.74 12.34
N GLU A 41 -0.18 -22.33 11.40
CA GLU A 41 0.22 -21.97 10.04
C GLU A 41 1.05 -20.70 10.02
N LEU A 42 0.59 -19.65 10.73
CA LEU A 42 1.30 -18.38 10.83
C LEU A 42 2.69 -18.56 11.42
N ILE A 43 2.81 -19.32 12.50
CA ILE A 43 4.11 -19.63 13.11
C ILE A 43 5.03 -20.38 12.15
N ALA A 44 4.48 -21.34 11.40
CA ALA A 44 5.25 -22.11 10.43
C ALA A 44 5.73 -21.24 9.27
N VAL A 45 4.89 -20.34 8.75
CA VAL A 45 5.28 -19.40 7.70
C VAL A 45 6.33 -18.43 8.22
N ILE A 46 6.08 -17.77 9.35
CA ILE A 46 6.99 -16.78 9.92
C ILE A 46 8.36 -17.37 10.25
N GLY A 47 8.41 -18.61 10.73
CA GLY A 47 9.66 -19.31 11.03
C GLY A 47 10.52 -19.61 9.79
N GLU A 48 9.96 -19.48 8.59
CA GLU A 48 10.63 -19.74 7.32
C GLU A 48 10.90 -18.44 6.52
N LEU A 49 10.50 -17.28 7.05
CA LEU A 49 10.80 -15.98 6.43
C LEU A 49 12.23 -15.55 6.75
N GLU A 50 13.00 -15.22 5.72
CA GLU A 50 14.38 -14.73 5.84
C GLU A 50 14.42 -13.19 5.69
N PRO A 51 14.96 -12.44 6.68
CA PRO A 51 15.16 -11.02 6.54
C PRO A 51 16.34 -10.74 5.60
N VAL A 52 16.12 -9.90 4.60
CA VAL A 52 17.18 -9.48 3.67
C VAL A 52 17.22 -7.95 3.59
N LEU A 53 18.43 -7.42 3.51
CA LEU A 53 18.71 -5.99 3.47
C LEU A 53 19.39 -5.64 2.15
N PHE A 54 18.86 -4.64 1.47
CA PHE A 54 19.42 -4.13 0.23
C PHE A 54 19.65 -2.64 0.31
N SER A 55 20.82 -2.20 -0.14
CA SER A 55 21.13 -0.78 -0.28
C SER A 55 20.40 -0.17 -1.48
N SER A 56 20.11 1.12 -1.42
CA SER A 56 19.55 1.90 -2.54
C SER A 56 20.30 1.67 -3.86
N GLY A 57 19.53 1.62 -4.96
CA GLY A 57 20.04 1.48 -6.33
C GLY A 57 20.40 0.05 -6.73
N ARG A 58 20.16 -0.95 -5.88
CA ARG A 58 20.34 -2.37 -6.22
C ARG A 58 19.18 -2.89 -7.07
N VAL A 59 19.53 -3.59 -8.15
CA VAL A 59 18.59 -4.43 -8.90
C VAL A 59 18.41 -5.73 -8.16
N LEU A 60 17.17 -6.05 -7.83
CA LEU A 60 16.78 -7.29 -7.15
C LEU A 60 16.37 -8.38 -8.14
N ARG A 61 15.90 -7.97 -9.32
CA ARG A 61 15.39 -8.86 -10.36
C ARG A 61 15.39 -8.18 -11.72
N GLU A 62 15.75 -8.92 -12.76
CA GLU A 62 15.59 -8.53 -14.16
C GLU A 62 14.39 -9.23 -14.80
N PRO A 63 13.87 -8.70 -15.93
CA PRO A 63 12.98 -9.46 -16.77
C PRO A 63 13.63 -10.77 -17.23
N ASP A 64 12.83 -11.82 -17.37
CA ASP A 64 13.24 -13.17 -17.73
C ASP A 64 14.08 -13.91 -16.67
N ASP A 65 14.33 -13.30 -15.50
CA ASP A 65 14.87 -14.03 -14.35
C ASP A 65 13.82 -15.01 -13.79
N PRO A 66 14.21 -16.18 -13.26
CA PRO A 66 13.28 -17.11 -12.60
C PRO A 66 12.61 -16.51 -11.36
N GLU A 67 11.29 -16.69 -11.25
CA GLU A 67 10.50 -16.33 -10.06
C GLU A 67 10.61 -17.42 -8.99
N LEU A 68 11.55 -17.23 -8.06
CA LEU A 68 11.86 -18.23 -7.03
C LEU A 68 11.48 -17.81 -5.61
N ASP A 69 11.06 -16.56 -5.43
CA ASP A 69 10.90 -15.96 -4.11
C ASP A 69 9.76 -14.95 -4.08
N ILE A 70 8.98 -14.99 -3.01
CA ILE A 70 8.07 -13.89 -2.64
C ILE A 70 8.79 -12.99 -1.62
N PHE A 71 8.72 -11.70 -1.83
CA PHE A 71 9.28 -10.69 -0.94
C PHE A 71 8.19 -9.79 -0.38
N PHE A 72 8.13 -9.67 0.95
CA PHE A 72 7.28 -8.71 1.66
C PHE A 72 8.12 -7.51 2.09
N ILE A 73 7.64 -6.30 1.81
CA ILE A 73 8.37 -5.06 2.11
C ILE A 73 8.07 -4.64 3.55
N ILE A 74 9.12 -4.63 4.38
CA ILE A 74 9.05 -4.20 5.78
C ILE A 74 9.32 -2.71 5.91
N SER A 75 10.36 -2.21 5.23
CA SER A 75 10.70 -0.80 5.18
C SER A 75 11.37 -0.43 3.86
N GLY A 76 11.22 0.83 3.45
CA GLY A 76 11.81 1.37 2.24
C GLY A 76 10.94 1.24 0.98
N LEU A 77 11.50 1.65 -0.16
CA LEU A 77 10.81 1.74 -1.44
C LEU A 77 11.51 0.95 -2.53
N VAL A 78 10.71 0.23 -3.32
CA VAL A 78 11.15 -0.57 -4.47
C VAL A 78 10.42 -0.07 -5.71
N ARG A 79 11.10 0.02 -6.84
CA ARG A 79 10.50 0.26 -8.16
C ARG A 79 10.35 -1.05 -8.90
N GLU A 80 9.17 -1.31 -9.43
CA GLU A 80 8.88 -2.43 -10.32
C GLU A 80 8.52 -1.86 -11.70
N THR A 81 9.20 -2.35 -12.73
CA THR A 81 9.02 -1.88 -14.11
C THR A 81 8.67 -3.06 -15.00
N VAL A 82 7.50 -3.00 -15.64
CA VAL A 82 6.98 -4.06 -16.52
C VAL A 82 6.87 -3.50 -17.94
N ASN A 83 7.47 -4.19 -18.90
CA ASN A 83 7.29 -3.87 -20.31
C ASN A 83 6.16 -4.73 -20.87
N TYR A 84 5.24 -4.12 -21.63
CA TYR A 84 4.13 -4.84 -22.25
C TYR A 84 3.80 -4.26 -23.62
N HIS A 85 3.22 -5.08 -24.48
CA HIS A 85 2.68 -4.61 -25.76
C HIS A 85 1.23 -4.17 -25.55
N SER A 86 0.91 -2.95 -25.98
CA SER A 86 -0.47 -2.48 -26.02
C SER A 86 -1.26 -3.11 -27.17
N ASP A 87 -2.58 -2.95 -27.16
CA ASP A 87 -3.47 -3.46 -28.23
C ASP A 87 -3.10 -2.96 -29.64
N THR A 88 -2.37 -1.84 -29.73
CA THR A 88 -1.86 -1.26 -30.99
C THR A 88 -0.49 -1.82 -31.40
N GLY A 89 0.09 -2.74 -30.62
CA GLY A 89 1.41 -3.33 -30.83
C GLY A 89 2.58 -2.50 -30.30
N GLU A 90 2.32 -1.28 -29.82
CA GLU A 90 3.36 -0.41 -29.25
C GLU A 90 3.86 -0.96 -27.91
N LEU A 91 5.19 -1.01 -27.74
CA LEU A 91 5.83 -1.34 -26.47
C LEU A 91 5.61 -0.18 -25.49
N LYS A 92 4.91 -0.48 -24.39
CA LYS A 92 4.67 0.44 -23.29
C LYS A 92 5.36 -0.06 -22.03
N GLN A 93 5.67 0.89 -21.17
CA GLN A 93 6.29 0.61 -19.89
C GLN A 93 5.34 1.02 -18.77
N PHE A 94 5.12 0.09 -17.86
CA PHE A 94 4.45 0.35 -16.59
C PHE A 94 5.51 0.45 -15.50
N ILE A 95 5.43 1.49 -14.68
CA ILE A 95 6.34 1.70 -13.55
C ILE A 95 5.48 1.85 -12.29
N ALA A 96 5.75 1.00 -11.31
CA ALA A 96 5.17 1.06 -9.98
C ALA A 96 6.24 1.30 -8.93
N THR A 97 5.83 1.96 -7.84
CA THR A 97 6.63 2.05 -6.62
C THR A 97 5.89 1.25 -5.55
N LEU A 98 6.56 0.24 -5.01
CA LEU A 98 6.11 -0.62 -3.94
C LEU A 98 6.71 -0.13 -2.62
N ALA A 99 5.90 -0.11 -1.58
CA ALA A 99 6.23 0.39 -0.25
C ALA A 99 5.89 -0.63 0.84
N GLU A 100 6.05 -0.23 2.09
CA GLU A 100 5.75 -1.04 3.29
C GLU A 100 4.39 -1.74 3.22
N ASN A 101 4.35 -2.99 3.69
CA ASN A 101 3.19 -3.88 3.67
C ASN A 101 2.73 -4.33 2.27
N MET A 102 3.45 -3.94 1.21
CA MET A 102 3.29 -4.52 -0.11
C MET A 102 4.23 -5.72 -0.29
N PHE A 103 4.06 -6.41 -1.41
CA PHE A 103 4.89 -7.56 -1.76
C PHE A 103 5.19 -7.59 -3.26
N PHE A 104 6.20 -8.36 -3.65
CA PHE A 104 6.49 -8.73 -5.04
C PHE A 104 7.00 -10.18 -5.11
N GLY A 105 7.00 -10.76 -6.31
CA GLY A 105 7.20 -12.19 -6.50
C GLY A 105 5.94 -12.90 -6.99
N ASP A 106 6.12 -13.80 -7.95
CA ASP A 106 5.04 -14.58 -8.52
C ASP A 106 5.50 -16.00 -8.86
N ILE A 107 5.35 -16.89 -7.88
CA ILE A 107 5.91 -18.25 -7.92
C ILE A 107 4.87 -19.33 -8.22
N TYR A 108 3.62 -18.93 -8.51
CA TYR A 108 2.51 -19.86 -8.71
C TYR A 108 2.13 -19.91 -10.19
N PRO A 109 1.87 -21.10 -10.77
CA PRO A 109 1.86 -22.43 -10.14
C PRO A 109 3.26 -22.97 -9.82
N PHE A 110 3.38 -23.78 -8.76
CA PHE A 110 4.69 -24.26 -8.27
C PHE A 110 5.36 -25.27 -9.21
N GLU A 111 4.58 -25.90 -10.08
CA GLU A 111 5.02 -26.94 -11.01
C GLU A 111 5.66 -26.37 -12.27
N GLU A 112 5.49 -25.07 -12.53
CA GLU A 112 5.96 -24.40 -13.73
C GLU A 112 7.06 -23.40 -13.40
N GLU A 113 8.12 -23.40 -14.20
CA GLU A 113 9.13 -22.34 -14.12
C GLU A 113 8.49 -21.04 -14.64
N THR A 114 8.27 -20.11 -13.72
CA THR A 114 7.71 -18.79 -14.04
C THR A 114 8.86 -17.81 -14.21
N LEU A 115 8.85 -17.05 -15.30
CA LEU A 115 9.83 -16.00 -15.55
C LEU A 115 9.25 -14.64 -15.16
N SER A 116 10.09 -13.79 -14.58
CA SER A 116 9.71 -12.45 -14.18
C SER A 116 9.39 -11.58 -15.40
N PRO A 117 8.20 -10.95 -15.46
CA PRO A 117 7.90 -9.97 -16.51
C PRO A 117 8.50 -8.59 -16.17
N SER A 118 9.16 -8.45 -15.02
CA SER A 118 9.47 -7.16 -14.41
C SER A 118 10.93 -7.01 -14.01
N ARG A 119 11.43 -5.78 -14.14
CA ARG A 119 12.63 -5.33 -13.45
C ARG A 119 12.25 -4.78 -12.09
N VAL A 120 12.92 -5.25 -11.04
CA VAL A 120 12.71 -4.78 -9.67
C VAL A 120 14.01 -4.16 -9.14
N GLU A 121 13.95 -2.91 -8.69
CA GLU A 121 15.11 -2.18 -8.16
C GLU A 121 14.78 -1.38 -6.90
N THR A 122 15.73 -1.29 -5.98
CA THR A 122 15.57 -0.52 -4.75
C THR A 122 15.75 0.98 -5.02
N ILE A 123 14.84 1.80 -4.49
CA ILE A 123 14.93 3.26 -4.55
C ILE A 123 15.65 3.78 -3.31
N THR A 124 15.30 3.25 -2.13
CA THR A 124 15.95 3.55 -0.85
C THR A 124 16.72 2.33 -0.36
N ASP A 125 17.33 2.43 0.82
CA ASP A 125 17.64 1.22 1.57
C ASP A 125 16.33 0.50 1.91
N VAL A 126 16.30 -0.82 1.75
CA VAL A 126 15.09 -1.62 1.84
C VAL A 126 15.33 -2.84 2.73
N GLN A 127 14.38 -3.11 3.60
CA GLN A 127 14.28 -4.34 4.38
C GLN A 127 13.11 -5.16 3.87
N LEU A 128 13.39 -6.43 3.53
CA LEU A 128 12.38 -7.37 3.05
C LEU A 128 12.35 -8.62 3.93
N LEU A 129 11.21 -9.29 3.95
CA LEU A 129 11.11 -10.70 4.32
C LEU A 129 10.98 -11.51 3.03
N ARG A 130 11.96 -12.38 2.79
CA ARG A 130 12.01 -13.32 1.68
C ARG A 130 11.36 -14.63 2.11
N PHE A 131 10.50 -15.18 1.26
CA PHE A 131 9.94 -16.51 1.38
C PHE A 131 10.27 -17.30 0.12
N SER A 132 11.21 -18.24 0.22
CA SER A 132 11.70 -18.96 -0.95
C SER A 132 10.77 -20.09 -1.36
N THR A 133 10.72 -20.41 -2.66
CA THR A 133 9.93 -21.53 -3.18
C THR A 133 10.20 -22.85 -2.44
N PRO A 134 11.46 -23.26 -2.16
CA PRO A 134 11.73 -24.45 -1.34
C PRO A 134 11.09 -24.42 0.06
N ASP A 135 11.05 -23.25 0.68
CA ASP A 135 10.50 -23.06 2.03
C ASP A 135 8.97 -23.04 2.00
N ILE A 136 8.40 -22.37 1.00
CA ILE A 136 6.95 -22.37 0.72
C ILE A 136 6.47 -23.78 0.49
N MET A 137 7.13 -24.54 -0.39
CA MET A 137 6.78 -25.93 -0.66
C MET A 137 6.87 -26.80 0.60
N ARG A 138 7.87 -26.58 1.46
CA ARG A 138 8.01 -27.30 2.73
C ARG A 138 6.85 -27.00 3.68
N VAL A 139 6.45 -25.73 3.80
CA VAL A 139 5.28 -25.33 4.61
C VAL A 139 3.99 -25.90 4.03
N CYS A 140 3.76 -25.78 2.71
CA CYS A 140 2.58 -26.28 2.02
C CYS A 140 2.38 -27.80 2.18
N ARG A 141 3.47 -28.59 2.21
CA ARG A 141 3.39 -30.04 2.48
C ARG A 141 2.80 -30.35 3.85
N LYS A 142 3.07 -29.51 4.85
CA LYS A 142 2.57 -29.67 6.21
C LYS A 142 1.21 -29.00 6.42
N TYR A 143 0.98 -27.87 5.76
CA TYR A 143 -0.22 -27.05 5.86
C TYR A 143 -0.75 -26.71 4.46
N PRO A 144 -1.58 -27.59 3.86
CA PRO A 144 -2.05 -27.41 2.47
C PRO A 144 -2.80 -26.10 2.21
N ASN A 145 -3.48 -25.54 3.22
CA ASN A 145 -4.16 -24.26 3.13
C ASN A 145 -3.21 -23.10 2.76
N ILE A 146 -1.93 -23.17 3.16
CA ILE A 146 -0.93 -22.16 2.75
C ILE A 146 -0.76 -22.13 1.23
N GLY A 147 -0.84 -23.28 0.56
CA GLY A 147 -0.79 -23.33 -0.91
C GLY A 147 -1.93 -22.53 -1.56
N PHE A 148 -3.15 -22.64 -1.01
CA PHE A 148 -4.29 -21.84 -1.46
C PHE A 148 -4.09 -20.35 -1.20
N LEU A 149 -3.55 -19.98 -0.04
CA LEU A 149 -3.29 -18.57 0.30
C LEU A 149 -2.19 -17.96 -0.59
N ILE A 150 -1.16 -18.73 -0.97
CA ILE A 150 -0.11 -18.30 -1.91
C ILE A 150 -0.71 -18.12 -3.31
N MET A 151 -1.52 -19.08 -3.77
CA MET A 151 -2.25 -18.95 -5.04
C MET A 151 -3.10 -17.67 -5.06
N GLU A 152 -3.91 -17.41 -4.02
CA GLU A 152 -4.71 -16.20 -3.93
C GLU A 152 -3.83 -14.93 -3.93
N LEU A 153 -2.71 -14.94 -3.19
CA LEU A 153 -1.75 -13.84 -3.14
C LEU A 153 -1.19 -13.54 -4.53
N CYS A 154 -0.69 -14.54 -5.25
CA CYS A 154 -0.21 -14.42 -6.63
C CYS A 154 -1.32 -13.96 -7.60
N GLN A 155 -2.56 -14.46 -7.43
CA GLN A 155 -3.69 -14.05 -8.28
C GLN A 155 -4.06 -12.57 -8.11
N THR A 156 -3.79 -11.96 -6.94
CA THR A 156 -3.95 -10.50 -6.81
C THR A 156 -3.09 -9.75 -7.82
N ARG A 157 -1.96 -10.33 -8.27
CA ARG A 157 -1.10 -9.76 -9.30
C ARG A 157 -1.64 -9.95 -10.72
N HIS A 158 -2.31 -11.07 -10.96
CA HIS A 158 -2.77 -11.51 -12.29
C HIS A 158 -4.07 -10.87 -12.80
N GLY A 159 -4.75 -10.01 -12.02
CA GLY A 159 -6.04 -9.39 -12.40
C GLY A 159 -6.00 -8.57 -13.71
N SER A 160 -7.16 -8.09 -14.18
CA SER A 160 -7.24 -7.22 -15.36
C SER A 160 -6.31 -6.01 -15.23
N GLU A 161 -5.91 -5.39 -16.35
CA GLU A 161 -5.57 -3.95 -16.36
C GLU A 161 -6.60 -3.20 -15.48
N SER A 162 -6.34 -2.11 -14.80
CA SER A 162 -7.19 -1.54 -13.73
C SER A 162 -7.15 -2.28 -12.39
N ARG A 163 -7.23 -3.63 -12.31
CA ARG A 163 -6.99 -4.37 -11.06
C ARG A 163 -5.49 -4.49 -10.75
N ARG A 164 -4.66 -4.79 -11.76
CA ARG A 164 -3.19 -4.64 -11.75
C ARG A 164 -2.77 -3.29 -11.19
N TYR A 165 -3.46 -2.24 -11.62
CA TYR A 165 -3.12 -0.86 -11.29
C TYR A 165 -3.69 -0.38 -9.95
N ALA A 166 -4.72 -1.04 -9.42
CA ALA A 166 -5.31 -0.61 -8.16
C ALA A 166 -4.36 -0.84 -6.98
N TYR A 167 -3.58 -1.93 -6.96
CA TYR A 167 -2.63 -2.24 -5.88
C TYR A 167 -1.21 -1.71 -6.15
N LEU A 168 -0.73 -1.69 -7.40
CA LEU A 168 0.63 -1.26 -7.77
C LEU A 168 0.84 0.27 -7.77
N VAL A 169 -0.21 1.08 -7.88
CA VAL A 169 -0.12 2.56 -7.89
C VAL A 169 0.01 3.15 -6.47
N ARG A 170 0.10 2.31 -5.43
CA ARG A 170 0.01 2.72 -4.02
C ARG A 170 1.39 2.94 -3.39
N ALA A 171 2.17 3.86 -3.95
CA ALA A 171 3.55 4.16 -3.55
C ALA A 171 3.75 4.75 -2.14
N ALA A 172 2.68 5.10 -1.43
CA ALA A 172 2.80 5.74 -0.14
C ALA A 172 1.74 5.18 0.82
N THR A 173 2.20 4.78 2.01
CA THR A 173 1.37 4.32 3.13
C THR A 173 0.22 5.29 3.30
N ARG A 174 -0.99 4.82 3.01
CA ARG A 174 -2.23 5.59 3.07
C ARG A 174 -2.81 5.40 4.45
N TYR A 175 -2.75 6.44 5.25
CA TYR A 175 -3.44 6.47 6.51
C TYR A 175 -4.93 6.63 6.21
N GLN A 176 -5.76 5.69 6.67
CA GLN A 176 -7.22 5.86 6.69
C GLN A 176 -7.52 7.00 7.63
N LEU A 177 -7.63 8.19 7.04
CA LEU A 177 -7.77 9.43 7.75
C LEU A 177 -9.20 9.87 7.53
N GLN A 178 -10.10 9.76 8.50
CA GLN A 178 -11.42 10.36 8.38
C GLN A 178 -11.41 11.75 9.03
N THR A 179 -10.72 12.71 8.41
CA THR A 179 -10.72 14.10 8.88
C THR A 179 -11.43 15.03 7.91
N LYS A 180 -12.02 16.10 8.45
CA LYS A 180 -12.67 17.14 7.65
C LYS A 180 -11.59 18.05 7.08
N VAL A 181 -11.62 18.23 5.77
CA VAL A 181 -10.71 19.13 5.05
C VAL A 181 -11.51 20.15 4.26
N THR A 182 -10.91 21.32 4.09
CA THR A 182 -11.41 22.34 3.17
C THR A 182 -10.54 22.28 1.91
N LEU A 183 -11.17 22.02 0.76
CA LEU A 183 -10.53 21.96 -0.54
C LEU A 183 -10.84 23.23 -1.33
N GLU A 184 -9.81 23.97 -1.71
CA GLU A 184 -9.90 25.13 -2.60
C GLU A 184 -9.35 24.76 -3.97
N ILE A 185 -10.18 24.84 -5.01
CA ILE A 185 -9.81 24.49 -6.40
C ILE A 185 -9.69 25.79 -7.21
N PHE A 186 -8.50 26.04 -7.75
CA PHE A 186 -8.22 27.27 -8.49
C PHE A 186 -8.69 27.15 -9.95
N PRO A 187 -9.38 28.16 -10.50
CA PRO A 187 -9.74 28.20 -11.91
C PRO A 187 -8.53 28.52 -12.79
N ASP A 188 -8.57 28.09 -14.04
CA ASP A 188 -7.51 28.38 -15.02
C ASP A 188 -7.48 29.87 -15.42
N GLU A 189 -8.61 30.55 -15.28
CA GLU A 189 -8.74 32.00 -15.53
C GLU A 189 -8.33 32.81 -14.29
N LYS A 190 -7.39 33.75 -14.47
CA LYS A 190 -6.77 34.56 -13.40
C LYS A 190 -7.74 35.42 -12.56
N ASN A 191 -9.01 35.57 -12.94
CA ASN A 191 -9.99 36.46 -12.30
C ASN A 191 -11.24 35.75 -11.74
N LYS A 192 -11.28 34.42 -11.72
CA LYS A 192 -12.38 33.67 -11.09
C LYS A 192 -12.01 33.29 -9.66
N SER A 193 -12.96 33.39 -8.73
CA SER A 193 -12.78 32.95 -7.36
C SER A 193 -12.58 31.43 -7.28
N PRO A 194 -11.73 30.93 -6.37
CA PRO A 194 -11.55 29.49 -6.18
C PRO A 194 -12.85 28.82 -5.71
N LEU A 195 -13.08 27.60 -6.18
CA LEU A 195 -14.19 26.77 -5.70
C LEU A 195 -13.78 26.17 -4.35
N VAL A 196 -14.53 26.49 -3.29
CA VAL A 196 -14.25 26.00 -1.94
C VAL A 196 -15.24 24.93 -1.54
N LEU A 197 -14.74 23.74 -1.20
CA LEU A 197 -15.51 22.55 -0.83
C LEU A 197 -15.11 22.06 0.55
N LYS A 198 -16.09 21.64 1.35
CA LYS A 198 -15.83 20.90 2.59
C LYS A 198 -15.98 19.43 2.29
N CYS A 199 -14.93 18.66 2.54
CA CYS A 199 -14.87 17.24 2.22
C CYS A 199 -14.26 16.45 3.36
N ILE A 200 -14.35 15.13 3.27
CA ILE A 200 -13.75 14.20 4.23
C ILE A 200 -12.62 13.49 3.50
N THR A 201 -11.45 13.41 4.12
CA THR A 201 -10.39 12.54 3.61
C THR A 201 -10.85 11.10 3.73
N ASP A 202 -10.60 10.33 2.69
CA ASP A 202 -10.77 8.88 2.69
C ASP A 202 -9.43 8.24 3.08
N ASN A 203 -8.34 8.73 2.49
CA ASN A 203 -6.97 8.41 2.89
C ASN A 203 -6.00 9.54 2.55
N VAL A 204 -4.87 9.60 3.26
CA VAL A 204 -3.78 10.57 3.03
C VAL A 204 -2.44 9.86 3.07
N SER A 205 -1.51 10.28 2.21
CA SER A 205 -0.13 9.83 2.14
C SER A 205 0.82 11.01 1.95
N GLN A 206 2.13 10.77 1.92
CA GLN A 206 3.11 11.85 1.68
C GLN A 206 2.96 12.45 0.26
N GLY A 207 2.52 11.64 -0.71
CA GLY A 207 2.39 12.05 -2.11
C GLY A 207 1.01 12.58 -2.50
N GLY A 208 -0.02 12.42 -1.66
CA GLY A 208 -1.37 12.81 -2.03
C GLY A 208 -2.47 12.42 -1.06
N ALA A 209 -3.71 12.77 -1.40
CA ALA A 209 -4.89 12.40 -0.63
C ALA A 209 -6.05 11.99 -1.55
N CYS A 210 -6.86 11.05 -1.06
CA CYS A 210 -8.19 10.75 -1.59
C CYS A 210 -9.22 11.51 -0.75
N LEU A 211 -10.07 12.30 -1.40
CA LEU A 211 -11.12 13.06 -0.74
C LEU A 211 -12.48 12.59 -1.22
N ASN A 212 -13.38 12.33 -0.26
CA ASN A 212 -14.80 12.15 -0.51
C ASN A 212 -15.48 13.51 -0.46
N LEU A 213 -15.97 13.94 -1.62
CA LEU A 213 -16.70 15.20 -1.75
C LEU A 213 -18.14 15.08 -1.24
N GLY A 214 -18.67 13.88 -0.96
CA GLY A 214 -20.03 13.66 -0.50
C GLY A 214 -21.04 13.42 -1.62
N GLU A 215 -22.32 13.31 -1.23
CA GLU A 215 -23.44 13.13 -2.16
C GLU A 215 -23.70 14.42 -2.95
N LYS A 216 -23.81 14.30 -4.27
CA LYS A 216 -24.24 15.37 -5.19
C LYS A 216 -23.73 16.78 -4.86
N TYR A 217 -22.41 16.98 -4.87
CA TYR A 217 -21.88 18.32 -5.15
C TYR A 217 -22.03 18.61 -6.65
N TRP A 218 -23.22 19.12 -6.97
CA TRP A 218 -23.61 19.82 -8.20
C TRP A 218 -24.07 19.02 -9.43
N SER A 219 -25.40 18.98 -9.57
CA SER A 219 -26.08 19.32 -10.82
C SER A 219 -25.75 20.78 -11.23
N GLY A 220 -24.67 20.98 -11.96
CA GLY A 220 -24.31 22.30 -12.52
C GLY A 220 -22.85 22.38 -12.95
N SER A 221 -22.63 22.57 -14.26
CA SER A 221 -21.34 22.71 -14.95
C SER A 221 -20.31 21.62 -14.62
N SER A 222 -20.23 20.65 -15.53
CA SER A 222 -19.13 19.71 -15.73
C SER A 222 -17.80 20.42 -15.98
N ALA A 223 -17.23 21.10 -14.98
CA ALA A 223 -15.88 21.61 -15.05
C ALA A 223 -14.92 20.45 -14.81
N ASN A 224 -14.16 20.09 -15.85
CA ASN A 224 -13.04 19.17 -15.79
C ASN A 224 -12.16 19.52 -14.58
N LEU A 225 -12.28 18.77 -13.47
CA LEU A 225 -11.50 19.01 -12.25
C LEU A 225 -10.09 18.47 -12.41
N VAL A 226 -9.91 17.43 -13.23
CA VAL A 226 -8.63 16.80 -13.49
C VAL A 226 -7.69 17.81 -14.15
N GLY A 227 -6.47 17.92 -13.62
CA GLY A 227 -5.46 18.88 -14.04
C GLY A 227 -5.51 20.22 -13.30
N LYS A 228 -6.57 20.51 -12.52
CA LYS A 228 -6.66 21.76 -11.77
C LYS A 228 -5.77 21.75 -10.53
N LYS A 229 -5.19 22.91 -10.25
CA LYS A 229 -4.49 23.17 -8.99
C LYS A 229 -5.48 23.27 -7.85
N ALA A 230 -5.14 22.68 -6.73
CA ALA A 230 -5.93 22.71 -5.52
C ALA A 230 -5.06 22.96 -4.29
N LYS A 231 -5.67 23.56 -3.27
CA LYS A 231 -5.11 23.71 -1.95
C LYS A 231 -6.03 23.00 -0.96
N MET A 232 -5.46 22.12 -0.16
CA MET A 232 -6.14 21.36 0.88
C MET A 232 -5.73 21.92 2.23
N LEU A 233 -6.71 22.42 2.99
CA LEU A 233 -6.55 22.82 4.38
C LEU A 233 -7.07 21.69 5.27
N VAL A 234 -6.17 21.09 6.03
CA VAL A 234 -6.50 20.02 6.96
C VAL A 234 -6.70 20.60 8.34
N ASN A 235 -7.91 20.46 8.88
CA ASN A 235 -8.22 20.92 10.22
C ASN A 235 -8.12 19.73 11.19
N VAL A 236 -7.36 19.88 12.27
CA VAL A 236 -7.23 18.87 13.32
C VAL A 236 -7.93 19.36 14.58
N PRO A 237 -9.19 18.94 14.84
CA PRO A 237 -9.98 19.49 15.95
C PRO A 237 -9.33 19.28 17.32
N LYS A 238 -8.61 18.17 17.51
CA LYS A 238 -7.95 17.83 18.79
C LYS A 238 -6.74 18.70 19.10
N ALA A 239 -6.12 19.31 18.09
CA ALA A 239 -4.88 20.05 18.23
C ALA A 239 -5.06 21.57 18.03
N SER A 240 -6.27 22.03 17.67
CA SER A 240 -6.55 23.43 17.28
C SER A 240 -5.54 23.98 16.26
N LEU A 241 -5.03 23.08 15.42
CA LEU A 241 -3.98 23.34 14.45
C LEU A 241 -4.48 22.92 13.08
N SER A 242 -4.10 23.71 12.07
CA SER A 242 -4.38 23.43 10.67
C SER A 242 -3.09 23.58 9.88
N PHE A 243 -2.88 22.70 8.91
CA PHE A 243 -1.79 22.83 7.96
C PHE A 243 -2.35 22.79 6.53
N GLU A 244 -1.57 23.33 5.61
CA GLU A 244 -1.98 23.56 4.22
C GLU A 244 -1.10 22.76 3.29
N VAL A 245 -1.72 22.06 2.34
CA VAL A 245 -1.02 21.29 1.32
C VAL A 245 -1.52 21.72 -0.05
N THR A 246 -0.59 22.00 -0.95
CA THR A 246 -0.92 22.33 -2.35
C THR A 246 -0.70 21.12 -3.24
N GLY A 247 -1.50 21.00 -4.29
CA GLY A 247 -1.45 19.86 -5.20
C GLY A 247 -2.26 20.07 -6.47
N SER A 248 -2.34 19.00 -7.26
CA SER A 248 -3.14 18.94 -8.48
C SER A 248 -4.12 17.78 -8.39
N ILE A 249 -5.33 17.99 -8.90
CA ILE A 249 -6.33 16.92 -8.99
C ILE A 249 -5.94 16.00 -10.16
N MET A 250 -5.63 14.75 -9.87
CA MET A 250 -5.15 13.78 -10.86
C MET A 250 -6.26 12.92 -11.44
N TRP A 251 -7.31 12.67 -10.66
CA TRP A 251 -8.44 11.88 -11.09
C TRP A 251 -9.70 12.23 -10.30
N LYS A 252 -10.84 11.92 -10.91
CA LYS A 252 -12.19 11.95 -10.30
C LYS A 252 -12.82 10.59 -10.54
N LYS A 253 -13.48 10.03 -9.53
CA LYS A 253 -14.25 8.78 -9.64
C LYS A 253 -15.62 8.96 -8.98
N GLU A 254 -16.66 8.45 -9.63
CA GLU A 254 -18.00 8.34 -9.04
C GLU A 254 -18.18 6.92 -8.50
N VAL A 255 -18.62 6.80 -7.26
CA VAL A 255 -18.80 5.52 -6.57
C VAL A 255 -20.21 5.51 -5.99
N SER A 256 -20.98 4.46 -6.29
CA SER A 256 -22.34 4.30 -5.77
C SER A 256 -22.36 3.23 -4.70
N TYR A 257 -22.89 3.56 -3.53
CA TYR A 257 -23.21 2.64 -2.43
C TYR A 257 -24.67 2.87 -2.05
N ASP A 258 -25.46 1.81 -1.85
CA ASP A 258 -26.85 1.87 -1.34
C ASP A 258 -27.71 3.05 -1.87
N GLU A 259 -27.80 3.16 -3.20
CA GLU A 259 -28.58 4.20 -3.93
C GLU A 259 -28.05 5.64 -3.84
N THR A 260 -26.94 5.90 -3.15
CA THR A 260 -26.28 7.21 -3.09
C THR A 260 -24.96 7.23 -3.89
N THR A 261 -24.82 8.23 -4.77
CA THR A 261 -23.60 8.43 -5.57
C THR A 261 -22.69 9.44 -4.89
N HIS A 262 -21.50 8.98 -4.53
CA HIS A 262 -20.41 9.78 -3.97
C HIS A 262 -19.38 10.12 -5.05
N VAL A 263 -18.79 11.31 -4.95
CA VAL A 263 -17.67 11.72 -5.80
C VAL A 263 -16.37 11.67 -5.00
N LEU A 264 -15.43 10.87 -5.47
CA LEU A 264 -14.06 10.82 -4.98
C LEU A 264 -13.13 11.61 -5.89
N VAL A 265 -12.18 12.34 -5.31
CA VAL A 265 -11.10 13.00 -6.03
C VAL A 265 -9.74 12.64 -5.45
N GLY A 266 -8.79 12.38 -6.33
CA GLY A 266 -7.40 12.16 -5.96
C GLY A 266 -6.57 13.41 -6.18
N ILE A 267 -5.90 13.87 -5.14
CA ILE A 267 -4.98 15.01 -5.18
C ILE A 267 -3.57 14.48 -5.05
N GLN A 268 -2.70 14.85 -5.99
CA GLN A 268 -1.26 14.67 -5.85
C GLN A 268 -0.66 15.95 -5.25
N PHE A 269 0.05 15.82 -4.15
CA PHE A 269 0.69 16.95 -3.49
C PHE A 269 1.91 17.41 -4.29
N THR A 270 2.09 18.73 -4.37
CA THR A 270 3.33 19.32 -4.93
C THR A 270 4.47 19.13 -3.94
N GLN A 271 4.20 19.38 -2.66
CA GLN A 271 5.11 19.12 -1.55
C GLN A 271 4.32 19.11 -0.24
N ILE A 272 4.69 18.22 0.68
CA ILE A 272 4.31 18.28 2.09
C ILE A 272 5.60 18.29 2.90
N SER A 273 5.67 19.11 3.96
CA SER A 273 6.84 19.11 4.84
C SER A 273 6.87 17.82 5.67
N GLU A 274 8.06 17.37 6.04
CA GLU A 274 8.23 16.21 6.91
C GLU A 274 7.55 16.43 8.27
N ASP A 275 7.59 17.67 8.78
CA ASP A 275 6.92 18.08 10.01
C ASP A 275 5.39 17.99 9.91
N ASP A 276 4.80 18.49 8.82
CA ASP A 276 3.34 18.42 8.59
C ASP A 276 2.86 16.97 8.40
N PHE A 277 3.67 16.15 7.73
CA PHE A 277 3.39 14.73 7.56
C PHE A 277 3.50 13.95 8.87
N ASN A 278 4.54 14.21 9.67
CA ASN A 278 4.68 13.63 11.01
C ASN A 278 3.57 14.10 11.95
N PHE A 279 3.13 15.35 11.82
CA PHE A 279 1.97 15.89 12.54
C PHE A 279 0.67 15.17 12.16
N LEU A 280 0.43 14.98 10.86
CA LEU A 280 -0.69 14.16 10.35
C LEU A 280 -0.68 12.76 10.97
N LYS A 281 0.48 12.09 10.91
CA LYS A 281 0.70 10.76 11.47
C LYS A 281 0.45 10.74 12.99
N LYS A 282 0.78 11.80 13.73
CA LYS A 282 0.61 11.82 15.18
C LYS A 282 -0.84 12.05 15.64
N TYR A 283 -1.58 12.93 14.97
CA TYR A 283 -2.86 13.42 15.51
C TYR A 283 -4.10 12.93 14.78
N CYS A 284 -3.94 12.50 13.55
CA CYS A 284 -5.07 12.06 12.73
C CYS A 284 -5.07 10.53 12.59
N TYR A 285 -3.99 9.86 13.01
CA TYR A 285 -3.87 8.42 13.05
C TYR A 285 -4.68 7.78 14.19
N VAL A 286 -5.44 6.75 13.85
CA VAL A 286 -6.08 5.82 14.79
C VAL A 286 -5.45 4.45 14.52
N GLY A 287 -4.32 4.11 15.15
CA GLY A 287 -3.77 2.77 14.96
C GLY A 287 -2.29 2.54 15.27
N ASP A 288 -1.70 3.10 16.32
CA ASP A 288 -0.31 2.77 16.72
C ASP A 288 -0.09 1.29 17.08
N GLY A 289 -1.15 0.47 17.12
CA GLY A 289 -1.04 -0.96 17.42
C GLY A 289 -0.75 -1.88 16.22
N GLU A 290 -0.83 -1.40 14.98
CA GLU A 290 -0.93 -2.30 13.81
C GLU A 290 0.31 -2.36 12.90
N GLN A 291 1.27 -1.45 13.07
CA GLN A 291 2.41 -1.30 12.13
C GLN A 291 3.61 -2.21 12.41
N ASP A 292 3.73 -2.79 13.62
CA ASP A 292 4.86 -3.64 14.00
C ASP A 292 4.51 -5.14 14.06
N MET A 293 3.33 -5.56 13.60
CA MET A 293 2.83 -6.91 13.91
C MET A 293 3.59 -8.05 13.22
N ILE A 294 3.87 -7.94 11.91
CA ILE A 294 4.57 -9.00 11.17
C ILE A 294 6.04 -9.09 11.60
N PHE A 295 6.69 -7.92 11.77
CA PHE A 295 8.07 -7.83 12.23
C PHE A 295 8.21 -8.31 13.69
N GLY A 296 7.30 -7.87 14.58
CA GLY A 296 7.25 -8.30 15.98
C GLY A 296 6.94 -9.79 16.17
N LEU A 297 6.12 -10.40 15.29
CA LEU A 297 5.93 -11.85 15.27
C LEU A 297 7.19 -12.60 14.81
N TRP A 298 7.89 -12.11 13.79
CA TRP A 298 9.13 -12.73 13.33
C TRP A 298 10.25 -12.67 14.38
N GLU A 299 10.46 -11.50 14.99
CA GLU A 299 11.44 -11.32 16.07
C GLU A 299 11.19 -12.26 17.26
N SER A 300 9.92 -12.64 17.50
CA SER A 300 9.55 -13.57 18.56
C SER A 300 9.94 -15.04 18.31
N TYR A 301 10.07 -15.45 17.03
CA TYR A 301 10.26 -16.87 16.66
C TYR A 301 11.65 -17.23 16.15
N VAL A 302 12.42 -16.29 15.58
CA VAL A 302 13.65 -16.62 14.83
C VAL A 302 14.94 -16.64 15.66
N LYS A 303 14.86 -16.52 17.00
CA LYS A 303 15.99 -16.83 17.88
C LYS A 303 15.79 -18.13 18.66
N LYS A 304 16.29 -19.22 18.07
CA LYS A 304 16.81 -20.37 18.84
C LYS A 304 18.26 -20.12 19.21
#